data_AF-A0A9J7DJZ1-F1
#
_entry.id   AF-A0A9J7DJZ1-F1
#
_cell.length_a   1.000
_cell.length_b   1.000
_cell.length_c   1.000
_cell.angle_alpha   90.00
_cell.angle_beta   90.00
_cell.angle_gamma   90.00
#
_symmetry.space_group_name_H-M   'P 1'
#
loop_
_entity.id
_entity.type
_entity.pdbx_description
1 polymer ?
#
loop_
_entity_poly.entity_id
_entity_poly.type
_entity_poly.pdbx_seq_one_letter_code
_entity_poly.pdbx_strand_id
1 'polypeptide(L)'
;MSKMYIIIVCAFLVGVASFFVTQTHINKGMEMSAAMFARVSFYPTLLYNVLMEKATARNWYDRIDENVILGALPFRSQANDLIKNENMKAVVSMNEDYELTVFSNNAPKWQLLGVEFLQLATTDIFESPCQDKLFKGVEFINKFLPQNDRIKNLSTTSNPENIGTVYVHCKAGRTRSATLVGCYLMMKNGWTPEKAVEHMRSCRPHILLHTKQWDALRLFYKKNVEKS
;
A
#
# COMPACT_ATOMS: atom_id res chain seq x y z
N MET A 1 -38.43 -49.69 12.41
CA MET A 1 -38.03 -48.32 12.79
C MET A 1 -36.84 -47.73 12.00
N SER A 2 -36.12 -48.47 11.14
CA SER A 2 -34.88 -47.96 10.53
C SER A 2 -35.06 -47.07 9.28
N LYS A 3 -35.98 -47.40 8.36
CA LYS A 3 -36.08 -46.67 7.07
C LYS A 3 -36.62 -45.24 7.20
N MET A 4 -37.60 -45.02 8.06
CA MET A 4 -38.22 -43.70 8.24
C MET A 4 -37.28 -42.71 8.95
N TYR A 5 -36.48 -43.17 9.90
CA TYR A 5 -35.47 -42.36 10.58
C TYR A 5 -34.36 -41.91 9.62
N ILE A 6 -33.90 -42.82 8.74
CA ILE A 6 -32.90 -42.50 7.71
C ILE A 6 -33.43 -41.43 6.75
N ILE A 7 -34.69 -41.53 6.32
CA ILE A 7 -35.30 -40.53 5.41
C ILE A 7 -35.36 -39.15 6.07
N ILE A 8 -35.76 -39.07 7.35
CA ILE A 8 -35.84 -37.80 8.09
C ILE A 8 -34.46 -37.18 8.27
N VAL A 9 -33.45 -37.98 8.67
CA VAL A 9 -32.07 -37.50 8.83
C VAL A 9 -31.49 -37.03 7.49
N CYS A 10 -31.71 -37.77 6.40
CA CYS A 10 -31.26 -37.35 5.07
C CYS A 10 -31.95 -36.05 4.61
N ALA A 11 -33.25 -35.90 4.80
CA ALA A 11 -33.97 -34.68 4.45
C ALA A 11 -33.47 -33.46 5.25
N PHE A 12 -33.17 -33.65 6.54
CA PHE A 12 -32.59 -32.60 7.38
C PHE A 12 -31.18 -32.20 6.92
N LEU A 13 -30.30 -33.18 6.64
CA LEU A 13 -28.94 -32.90 6.17
C LEU A 13 -28.93 -32.20 4.79
N VAL A 14 -29.83 -32.57 3.88
CA VAL A 14 -29.98 -31.90 2.58
C VAL A 14 -30.49 -30.46 2.76
N GLY A 15 -31.43 -30.23 3.67
CA GLY A 15 -31.93 -28.89 3.99
C GLY A 15 -30.85 -27.99 4.59
N VAL A 16 -30.06 -28.52 5.54
CA VAL A 16 -28.93 -27.79 6.16
C VAL A 16 -27.84 -27.48 5.12
N ALA A 17 -27.45 -28.45 4.29
CA ALA A 17 -26.47 -28.23 3.23
C ALA A 17 -26.95 -27.18 2.20
N SER A 18 -28.23 -27.24 1.80
CA SER A 18 -28.82 -26.27 0.88
C SER A 18 -28.82 -24.85 1.46
N PHE A 19 -29.13 -24.71 2.76
CA PHE A 19 -29.08 -23.43 3.48
C PHE A 19 -27.66 -22.85 3.57
N PHE A 20 -26.65 -23.66 3.88
CA PHE A 20 -25.25 -23.21 3.87
C PHE A 20 -24.78 -22.81 2.46
N VAL A 21 -25.16 -23.55 1.43
CA VAL A 21 -24.87 -23.19 0.04
C VAL A 21 -25.53 -21.87 -0.33
N THR A 22 -26.81 -21.64 0.02
CA THR A 22 -27.46 -20.35 -0.24
C THR A 22 -26.81 -19.21 0.53
N GLN A 23 -26.46 -19.41 1.80
CA GLN A 23 -25.80 -18.37 2.60
C GLN A 23 -24.42 -18.00 2.07
N THR A 24 -23.64 -18.98 1.59
CA THR A 24 -22.34 -18.70 0.96
C THR A 24 -22.49 -17.99 -0.39
N HIS A 25 -23.51 -18.29 -1.19
CA HIS A 25 -23.81 -17.56 -2.42
C HIS A 25 -24.27 -16.12 -2.16
N ILE A 26 -25.10 -15.88 -1.13
CA ILE A 26 -25.52 -14.54 -0.71
C ILE A 26 -24.31 -13.72 -0.22
N ASN A 27 -23.46 -14.30 0.64
CA ASN A 27 -22.26 -13.62 1.13
C ASN A 27 -21.29 -13.28 0.00
N LYS A 28 -21.05 -14.22 -0.94
CA LYS A 28 -20.24 -13.96 -2.15
C LYS A 28 -20.86 -12.87 -3.03
N GLY A 29 -22.18 -12.85 -3.18
CA GLY A 29 -22.89 -11.80 -3.92
C GLY A 29 -22.73 -10.42 -3.29
N MET A 30 -22.82 -10.34 -1.96
CA MET A 30 -22.59 -9.11 -1.19
C MET A 30 -21.14 -8.62 -1.31
N GLU A 31 -20.15 -9.50 -1.15
CA GLU A 31 -18.72 -9.17 -1.34
C GLU A 31 -18.44 -8.66 -2.76
N MET A 32 -18.99 -9.33 -3.77
CA MET A 32 -18.87 -8.90 -5.17
C MET A 32 -19.52 -7.53 -5.42
N SER A 33 -20.67 -7.25 -4.80
CA SER A 33 -21.34 -5.96 -4.92
C SER A 33 -20.58 -4.82 -4.23
N ALA A 34 -20.00 -5.07 -3.05
CA ALA A 34 -19.16 -4.13 -2.32
C ALA A 34 -17.86 -3.84 -3.09
N ALA A 35 -17.22 -4.88 -3.64
CA ALA A 35 -16.05 -4.74 -4.49
C ALA A 35 -16.36 -3.94 -5.77
N MET A 36 -17.51 -4.17 -6.41
CA MET A 36 -17.96 -3.41 -7.59
C MET A 36 -18.24 -1.94 -7.26
N PHE A 37 -18.90 -1.66 -6.13
CA PHE A 37 -19.17 -0.29 -5.69
C PHE A 37 -17.89 0.47 -5.31
N ALA A 38 -16.94 -0.20 -4.64
CA ALA A 38 -15.61 0.36 -4.37
C ALA A 38 -14.85 0.68 -5.66
N ARG A 39 -14.93 -0.20 -6.68
CA ARG A 39 -14.35 0.03 -8.01
C ARG A 39 -14.97 1.23 -8.73
N VAL A 40 -16.30 1.35 -8.74
CA VAL A 40 -17.00 2.44 -9.44
C VAL A 40 -16.78 3.79 -8.76
N SER A 41 -16.79 3.83 -7.42
CA SER A 41 -16.55 5.07 -6.64
C SER A 41 -15.09 5.53 -6.63
N PHE A 42 -14.13 4.63 -6.94
CA PHE A 42 -12.71 4.96 -7.03
C PHE A 42 -12.38 5.95 -8.16
N TYR A 43 -12.94 5.78 -9.36
CA TYR A 43 -12.59 6.61 -10.52
C TYR A 43 -13.04 8.07 -10.40
N PRO A 44 -14.28 8.39 -9.97
CA PRO A 44 -14.70 9.77 -9.73
C PRO A 44 -13.86 10.46 -8.65
N THR A 45 -13.52 9.74 -7.57
CA THR A 45 -12.69 10.30 -6.50
C THR A 45 -11.21 10.42 -6.89
N LEU A 46 -10.70 9.59 -7.82
CA LEU A 46 -9.37 9.76 -8.39
C LEU A 46 -9.34 10.97 -9.33
N LEU A 47 -10.35 11.11 -10.19
CA LEU A 47 -10.52 12.27 -11.06
C LEU A 47 -10.65 13.55 -10.25
N TYR A 48 -11.44 13.54 -9.16
CA TYR A 48 -11.51 14.67 -8.24
C TYR A 48 -10.14 14.99 -7.63
N ASN A 49 -9.36 14.00 -7.20
CA ASN A 49 -8.01 14.24 -6.69
C ASN A 49 -7.09 14.87 -7.76
N VAL A 50 -7.14 14.40 -9.01
CA VAL A 50 -6.38 14.97 -10.14
C VAL A 50 -6.81 16.41 -10.42
N LEU A 51 -8.12 16.65 -10.46
CA LEU A 51 -8.68 17.99 -10.71
C LEU A 51 -8.32 18.95 -9.58
N MET A 52 -8.43 18.50 -8.33
CA MET A 52 -8.07 19.31 -7.17
C MET A 52 -6.56 19.54 -7.08
N GLU A 53 -5.74 18.58 -7.46
CA GLU A 53 -4.28 18.75 -7.48
C GLU A 53 -3.86 19.83 -8.50
N LYS A 54 -4.43 19.80 -9.72
CA LYS A 54 -4.27 20.88 -10.70
C LYS A 54 -4.83 22.23 -10.24
N ALA A 55 -5.96 22.22 -9.53
CA ALA A 55 -6.60 23.45 -9.06
C ALA A 55 -5.96 24.06 -7.81
N THR A 56 -5.23 23.27 -7.01
CA THR A 56 -4.66 23.71 -5.72
C THR A 56 -3.13 23.87 -5.74
N ALA A 57 -2.50 23.81 -6.92
CA ALA A 57 -1.04 23.93 -7.09
C ALA A 57 -0.23 22.96 -6.19
N ARG A 58 -0.78 21.77 -5.92
CA ARG A 58 -0.11 20.76 -5.10
C ARG A 58 0.84 19.95 -5.95
N ASN A 59 2.00 19.58 -5.39
CA ASN A 59 2.94 18.71 -6.07
C ASN A 59 2.41 17.28 -6.16
N TRP A 60 2.53 16.66 -7.35
CA TRP A 60 2.13 15.27 -7.58
C TRP A 60 2.87 14.30 -6.63
N TYR A 61 4.17 14.55 -6.45
CA TYR A 61 5.05 13.85 -5.54
C TYR A 61 6.03 14.82 -4.88
N ASP A 62 6.55 14.46 -3.72
CA ASP A 62 7.61 15.20 -3.04
C ASP A 62 8.68 14.22 -2.56
N ARG A 63 9.94 14.68 -2.60
CA ARG A 63 11.07 13.94 -2.04
C ARG A 63 11.04 14.06 -0.52
N ILE A 64 11.09 12.92 0.16
CA ILE A 64 11.05 12.85 1.63
C ILE A 64 12.46 12.76 2.20
N ASP A 65 13.35 12.04 1.51
CA ASP A 65 14.78 12.01 1.78
C ASP A 65 15.59 11.66 0.50
N GLU A 66 16.86 11.31 0.65
CA GLU A 66 17.75 11.00 -0.47
C GLU A 66 17.30 9.79 -1.29
N ASN A 67 16.52 8.87 -0.70
CA ASN A 67 16.17 7.59 -1.31
C ASN A 67 14.67 7.36 -1.47
N VAL A 68 13.80 8.17 -0.87
CA VAL A 68 12.36 7.95 -0.89
C VAL A 68 11.61 9.18 -1.40
N ILE A 69 10.76 8.93 -2.40
CA ILE A 69 9.75 9.88 -2.87
C ILE A 69 8.38 9.39 -2.43
N LEU A 70 7.54 10.31 -1.95
CA LEU A 70 6.15 10.05 -1.60
C LEU A 70 5.22 10.81 -2.55
N GLY A 71 4.33 10.09 -3.22
CA GLY A 71 3.46 10.71 -4.22
C GLY A 71 2.12 10.05 -4.43
N ALA A 72 1.34 10.68 -5.33
CA ALA A 72 0.15 10.11 -5.91
C ALA A 72 0.51 9.04 -6.97
N LEU A 73 -0.53 8.42 -7.55
CA LEU A 73 -0.38 7.37 -8.57
C LEU A 73 0.54 7.83 -9.73
N PRO A 74 1.68 7.17 -10.01
CA PRO A 74 2.55 7.61 -11.10
C PRO A 74 1.93 7.29 -12.45
N PHE A 75 1.73 8.30 -13.31
CA PHE A 75 1.22 8.09 -14.66
C PHE A 75 2.30 7.47 -15.55
N ARG A 76 1.87 6.70 -16.57
CA ARG A 76 2.80 6.10 -17.54
C ARG A 76 3.71 7.12 -18.23
N SER A 77 3.18 8.31 -18.52
CA SER A 77 3.94 9.40 -19.11
C SER A 77 5.06 9.93 -18.20
N GLN A 78 4.88 9.87 -16.89
CA GLN A 78 5.86 10.34 -15.90
C GLN A 78 6.95 9.30 -15.61
N ALA A 79 6.75 8.04 -16.00
CA ALA A 79 7.64 6.95 -15.63
C ALA A 79 9.09 7.18 -16.09
N ASN A 80 9.29 7.60 -17.35
CA ASN A 80 10.63 7.84 -17.88
C ASN A 80 11.32 9.02 -17.20
N ASP A 81 10.57 10.08 -16.86
CA ASP A 81 11.12 11.25 -16.18
C ASP A 81 11.54 10.90 -14.75
N LEU A 82 10.73 10.12 -14.02
CA LEU A 82 11.08 9.61 -12.69
C LEU A 82 12.33 8.72 -12.74
N ILE A 83 12.44 7.84 -13.74
CA ILE A 83 13.62 6.96 -13.88
C ILE A 83 14.87 7.79 -14.15
N LYS A 84 14.81 8.76 -15.06
CA LYS A 84 15.98 9.54 -15.49
C LYS A 84 16.38 10.62 -14.50
N ASN A 85 15.42 11.42 -14.03
CA ASN A 85 15.70 12.62 -13.24
C ASN A 85 15.78 12.32 -11.74
N GLU A 86 15.01 11.35 -11.24
CA GLU A 86 15.00 10.98 -9.82
C GLU A 86 15.83 9.73 -9.52
N ASN A 87 16.48 9.13 -10.53
CA ASN A 87 17.15 7.83 -10.42
C ASN A 87 16.23 6.77 -9.77
N MET A 88 14.96 6.73 -10.21
CA MET A 88 13.98 5.81 -9.64
C MET A 88 14.30 4.37 -10.06
N LYS A 89 14.56 3.50 -9.08
CA LYS A 89 14.86 2.08 -9.26
C LYS A 89 13.74 1.17 -8.82
N ALA A 90 12.84 1.66 -7.97
CA ALA A 90 11.73 0.86 -7.49
C ALA A 90 10.47 1.67 -7.23
N VAL A 91 9.33 0.97 -7.22
CA VAL A 91 8.02 1.53 -6.93
C VAL A 91 7.32 0.64 -5.91
N VAL A 92 6.78 1.25 -4.85
CA VAL A 92 5.90 0.58 -3.88
C VAL A 92 4.48 1.13 -4.01
N SER A 93 3.54 0.25 -4.33
CA SER A 93 2.12 0.58 -4.44
C SER A 93 1.35 0.04 -3.24
N MET A 94 0.65 0.93 -2.52
CA MET A 94 -0.31 0.57 -1.46
C MET A 94 -1.75 0.44 -1.98
N ASN A 95 -1.90 0.28 -3.30
CA ASN A 95 -3.18 0.24 -4.00
C ASN A 95 -3.57 -1.19 -4.44
N GLU A 96 -4.86 -1.42 -4.65
CA GLU A 96 -5.40 -2.66 -5.22
C GLU A 96 -5.19 -2.74 -6.74
N ASP A 97 -5.20 -3.95 -7.30
CA ASP A 97 -4.91 -4.23 -8.73
C ASP A 97 -5.76 -3.40 -9.70
N TYR A 98 -7.04 -3.18 -9.35
CA TYR A 98 -7.96 -2.43 -10.20
C TYR A 98 -7.67 -0.93 -10.24
N GLU A 99 -6.94 -0.38 -9.27
CA GLU A 99 -6.55 1.04 -9.21
C GLU A 99 -5.35 1.34 -10.15
N LEU A 100 -4.60 0.31 -10.57
CA LEU A 100 -3.34 0.44 -11.32
C LEU A 100 -3.49 0.30 -12.84
N THR A 101 -4.43 -0.53 -13.31
CA THR A 101 -4.46 -1.01 -14.70
C THR A 101 -4.81 0.06 -15.74
N VAL A 102 -5.56 1.10 -15.36
CA VAL A 102 -6.03 2.13 -16.30
C VAL A 102 -4.96 3.20 -16.54
N PHE A 103 -4.36 3.77 -15.49
CA PHE A 103 -3.51 4.97 -15.59
C PHE A 103 -2.03 4.76 -15.22
N SER A 104 -1.70 3.68 -14.50
CA SER A 104 -0.34 3.37 -14.06
C SER A 104 0.26 2.22 -14.87
N ASN A 105 1.57 2.04 -14.72
CA ASN A 105 2.25 0.80 -15.08
C ASN A 105 1.88 -0.29 -14.07
N ASN A 106 1.79 -1.54 -14.56
CA ASN A 106 1.68 -2.75 -13.74
C ASN A 106 3.07 -3.37 -13.56
N ALA A 107 3.17 -4.43 -12.74
CA ALA A 107 4.45 -5.07 -12.45
C ALA A 107 5.28 -5.45 -13.71
N PRO A 108 4.71 -6.08 -14.75
CA PRO A 108 5.46 -6.39 -15.97
C PRO A 108 6.00 -5.15 -16.69
N LYS A 109 5.21 -4.06 -16.76
CA LYS A 109 5.65 -2.82 -17.42
C LYS A 109 6.77 -2.12 -16.66
N TRP A 110 6.73 -2.13 -15.32
CA TRP A 110 7.84 -1.60 -14.52
C TRP A 110 9.11 -2.42 -14.71
N GLN A 111 8.98 -3.74 -14.73
CA GLN A 111 10.11 -4.64 -14.97
C GLN A 111 10.76 -4.41 -16.34
N LEU A 112 9.97 -4.18 -17.39
CA LEU A 112 10.49 -3.81 -18.72
C LEU A 112 11.29 -2.50 -18.74
N LEU A 113 11.00 -1.60 -17.80
CA LEU A 113 11.71 -0.33 -17.62
C LEU A 113 12.90 -0.46 -16.65
N GLY A 114 13.23 -1.67 -16.19
CA GLY A 114 14.30 -1.91 -15.22
C GLY A 114 13.97 -1.43 -13.80
N VAL A 115 12.68 -1.26 -13.49
CA VAL A 115 12.19 -0.80 -12.19
C VAL A 115 11.55 -1.97 -11.44
N GLU A 116 12.00 -2.23 -10.20
CA GLU A 116 11.39 -3.23 -9.35
C GLU A 116 10.04 -2.73 -8.78
N PHE A 117 9.05 -3.60 -8.70
CA PHE A 117 7.71 -3.23 -8.25
C PHE A 117 7.25 -4.11 -7.10
N LEU A 118 6.86 -3.49 -6.00
CA LEU A 118 6.21 -4.15 -4.87
C LEU A 118 4.78 -3.62 -4.71
N GLN A 119 3.83 -4.53 -4.64
CA GLN A 119 2.45 -4.20 -4.31
C GLN A 119 2.06 -4.73 -2.94
N LEU A 120 1.55 -3.83 -2.11
CA LEU A 120 1.05 -4.10 -0.77
C LEU A 120 -0.43 -3.73 -0.73
N ALA A 121 -1.25 -4.47 -1.47
CA ALA A 121 -2.69 -4.21 -1.58
C ALA A 121 -3.36 -4.13 -0.20
N THR A 122 -4.15 -3.09 0.03
CA THR A 122 -4.98 -2.93 1.23
C THR A 122 -6.44 -3.13 0.82
N THR A 123 -7.10 -4.15 1.36
CA THR A 123 -8.49 -4.51 1.06
C THR A 123 -9.50 -3.48 1.54
N ASP A 124 -9.13 -2.61 2.48
CA ASP A 124 -10.01 -1.60 3.02
C ASP A 124 -9.36 -0.21 2.98
N ILE A 125 -10.09 0.75 2.43
CA ILE A 125 -9.72 2.16 2.31
C ILE A 125 -9.65 2.80 3.71
N PHE A 126 -10.34 2.21 4.70
CA PHE A 126 -10.45 2.68 6.08
C PHE A 126 -9.60 1.88 7.08
N GLU A 127 -8.82 0.89 6.63
CA GLU A 127 -7.93 0.14 7.50
C GLU A 127 -6.47 0.57 7.32
N SER A 128 -5.72 0.56 8.42
CA SER A 128 -4.28 0.69 8.32
C SER A 128 -3.70 -0.57 7.67
N PRO A 129 -2.66 -0.48 6.83
CA PRO A 129 -1.91 -1.66 6.41
C PRO A 129 -1.50 -2.48 7.64
N CYS A 130 -1.61 -3.81 7.56
CA CYS A 130 -1.15 -4.68 8.64
C CYS A 130 0.36 -4.53 8.84
N GLN A 131 0.82 -4.78 10.06
CA GLN A 131 2.22 -4.56 10.46
C GLN A 131 3.22 -5.33 9.58
N ASP A 132 2.87 -6.54 9.14
CA ASP A 132 3.71 -7.35 8.26
C ASP A 132 3.88 -6.71 6.88
N LYS A 133 2.84 -6.07 6.33
CA LYS A 133 2.93 -5.34 5.06
C LYS A 133 3.80 -4.10 5.21
N LEU A 134 3.66 -3.37 6.32
CA LEU A 134 4.51 -2.22 6.61
C LEU A 134 5.98 -2.66 6.71
N PHE A 135 6.26 -3.72 7.45
CA PHE A 135 7.62 -4.25 7.60
C PHE A 135 8.21 -4.69 6.26
N LYS A 136 7.46 -5.47 5.46
CA LYS A 136 7.88 -5.87 4.10
C LYS A 136 8.14 -4.68 3.19
N GLY A 137 7.35 -3.62 3.31
CA GLY A 137 7.57 -2.38 2.57
C GLY A 137 8.88 -1.69 2.96
N VAL A 138 9.19 -1.64 4.26
CA VAL A 138 10.46 -1.07 4.76
C VAL A 138 11.65 -1.93 4.32
N GLU A 139 11.54 -3.25 4.41
CA GLU A 139 12.56 -4.18 3.89
C GLU A 139 12.81 -3.97 2.39
N PHE A 140 11.75 -3.79 1.61
CA PHE A 140 11.87 -3.54 0.20
C PHE A 140 12.56 -2.21 -0.09
N ILE A 141 12.19 -1.13 0.62
CA ILE A 141 12.88 0.16 0.49
C ILE A 141 14.37 0.03 0.84
N ASN A 142 14.70 -0.71 1.91
CA ASN A 142 16.06 -0.88 2.40
C ASN A 142 17.02 -1.50 1.36
N LYS A 143 16.50 -2.29 0.41
CA LYS A 143 17.30 -2.89 -0.68
C LYS A 143 17.97 -1.85 -1.57
N PHE A 144 17.35 -0.68 -1.73
CA PHE A 144 17.77 0.36 -2.68
C PHE A 144 18.60 1.47 -2.00
N LEU A 145 18.83 1.37 -0.69
CA LEU A 145 19.66 2.33 0.05
C LEU A 145 21.17 2.10 -0.20
N PRO A 146 21.98 3.17 -0.16
CA PRO A 146 23.43 3.05 -0.09
C PRO A 146 23.85 2.16 1.08
N GLN A 147 24.94 1.42 0.92
CA GLN A 147 25.37 0.42 1.90
C GLN A 147 25.57 0.99 3.31
N ASN A 148 26.06 2.23 3.41
CA ASN A 148 26.27 2.92 4.69
C ASN A 148 24.97 3.35 5.38
N ASP A 149 23.89 3.54 4.61
CA ASP A 149 22.59 4.02 5.09
C ASP A 149 21.57 2.89 5.28
N ARG A 150 21.98 1.64 5.03
CA ARG A 150 21.11 0.48 5.25
C ARG A 150 20.76 0.32 6.72
N ILE A 151 19.50 0.00 6.94
CA ILE A 151 18.96 -0.35 8.25
C ILE A 151 19.60 -1.69 8.67
N LYS A 152 20.46 -1.64 9.70
CA LYS A 152 21.35 -2.75 10.10
C LYS A 152 20.62 -4.04 10.48
N ASN A 153 19.40 -3.93 11.00
CA ASN A 153 18.62 -5.08 11.49
C ASN A 153 17.73 -5.72 10.41
N LEU A 154 17.85 -5.29 9.14
CA LEU A 154 17.11 -5.85 8.02
C LEU A 154 18.05 -6.61 7.08
N SER A 155 17.80 -7.91 6.89
CA SER A 155 18.56 -8.74 5.98
C SER A 155 18.12 -8.50 4.54
N THR A 156 18.82 -7.61 3.83
CA THR A 156 18.55 -7.34 2.42
C THR A 156 19.70 -7.79 1.54
N THR A 157 19.44 -8.78 0.68
CA THR A 157 20.24 -9.04 -0.52
C THR A 157 19.88 -8.01 -1.58
N SER A 158 20.84 -7.20 -1.99
CA SER A 158 20.68 -6.38 -3.19
C SER A 158 22.02 -6.18 -3.89
N ASN A 159 21.95 -6.16 -5.21
CA ASN A 159 23.07 -5.86 -6.09
C ASN A 159 23.48 -4.38 -5.88
N PRO A 160 24.78 -4.07 -5.67
CA PRO A 160 25.26 -2.69 -5.57
C PRO A 160 24.78 -1.76 -6.69
N GLU A 161 24.52 -2.30 -7.88
CA GLU A 161 24.03 -1.53 -9.04
C GLU A 161 22.56 -1.07 -8.94
N ASN A 162 21.82 -1.57 -7.95
CA ASN A 162 20.40 -1.22 -7.74
C ASN A 162 20.20 -0.10 -6.70
N ILE A 163 21.24 0.64 -6.30
CA ILE A 163 21.06 1.79 -5.40
C ILE A 163 20.34 2.92 -6.13
N GLY A 164 19.31 3.48 -5.50
CA GLY A 164 18.59 4.62 -6.06
C GLY A 164 17.33 4.99 -5.29
N THR A 165 16.41 5.66 -5.97
CA THR A 165 15.19 6.19 -5.36
C THR A 165 14.04 5.17 -5.45
N VAL A 166 13.28 5.06 -4.36
CA VAL A 166 12.05 4.28 -4.28
C VAL A 166 10.86 5.24 -4.26
N TYR A 167 9.95 5.08 -5.23
CA TYR A 167 8.72 5.86 -5.29
C TYR A 167 7.59 5.13 -4.58
N VAL A 168 7.15 5.68 -3.45
CA VAL A 168 6.09 5.09 -2.62
C VAL A 168 4.80 5.84 -2.83
N HIS A 169 3.75 5.13 -3.23
CA HIS A 169 2.47 5.76 -3.55
C HIS A 169 1.25 4.99 -3.07
N CYS A 170 0.15 5.74 -3.01
CA CYS A 170 -1.18 5.18 -2.92
C CYS A 170 -2.05 5.82 -4.00
N LYS A 171 -3.25 6.29 -3.65
CA LYS A 171 -4.10 7.10 -4.54
C LYS A 171 -3.58 8.54 -4.65
N ALA A 172 -3.58 9.26 -3.54
CA ALA A 172 -3.19 10.68 -3.46
C ALA A 172 -1.83 10.91 -2.77
N GLY A 173 -1.23 9.86 -2.21
CA GLY A 173 0.03 9.98 -1.47
C GLY A 173 -0.10 10.71 -0.14
N ARG A 174 -1.21 10.52 0.59
CA ARG A 174 -1.54 11.30 1.80
C ARG A 174 -1.69 10.46 3.08
N THR A 175 -2.08 9.20 2.95
CA THR A 175 -2.49 8.36 4.07
C THR A 175 -1.76 7.02 4.05
N ARG A 176 -2.25 6.01 3.30
CA ARG A 176 -1.65 4.65 3.28
C ARG A 176 -0.15 4.62 2.99
N SER A 177 0.30 5.29 1.93
CA SER A 177 1.72 5.35 1.58
C SER A 177 2.52 6.21 2.56
N ALA A 178 1.95 7.29 3.08
CA ALA A 178 2.60 8.12 4.09
C ALA A 178 2.82 7.33 5.40
N THR A 179 1.91 6.44 5.77
CA THR A 179 2.12 5.52 6.91
C THR A 179 3.32 4.61 6.69
N LEU A 180 3.48 4.02 5.51
CA LEU A 180 4.66 3.20 5.18
C LEU A 180 5.96 4.02 5.21
N VAL A 181 5.96 5.21 4.62
CA VAL A 181 7.14 6.10 4.64
C VAL A 181 7.48 6.51 6.08
N GLY A 182 6.49 6.74 6.94
CA GLY A 182 6.69 6.97 8.37
C GLY A 182 7.39 5.79 9.05
N CYS A 183 6.93 4.56 8.81
CA CYS A 183 7.59 3.34 9.31
C CYS A 183 9.06 3.24 8.88
N TYR A 184 9.33 3.54 7.61
CA TYR A 184 10.68 3.59 7.07
C TYR A 184 11.56 4.62 7.80
N LEU A 185 11.11 5.87 7.93
CA LEU A 185 11.86 6.93 8.59
C LEU A 185 12.16 6.62 10.06
N MET A 186 11.20 6.00 10.76
CA MET A 186 11.41 5.58 12.15
C MET A 186 12.52 4.53 12.27
N MET A 187 12.55 3.53 11.38
CA MET A 187 13.61 2.50 11.41
C MET A 187 14.96 3.01 10.91
N LYS A 188 14.99 3.86 9.88
CA LYS A 188 16.24 4.43 9.36
C LYS A 188 16.90 5.37 10.37
N ASN A 189 16.12 6.22 11.03
CA ASN A 189 16.65 7.34 11.82
C ASN A 189 16.48 7.17 13.34
N GLY A 190 15.84 6.10 13.80
CA GLY A 190 15.49 5.93 15.22
C GLY A 190 14.50 6.99 15.73
N TRP A 191 13.68 7.56 14.84
CA TRP A 191 12.76 8.63 15.19
C TRP A 191 11.47 8.11 15.82
N THR A 192 10.88 8.93 16.68
CA THR A 192 9.52 8.71 17.18
C THR A 192 8.50 8.88 16.04
N PRO A 193 7.28 8.30 16.18
CA PRO A 193 6.20 8.52 15.22
C PRO A 193 5.93 10.00 14.94
N GLU A 194 5.92 10.83 15.97
CA GLU A 194 5.66 12.26 15.89
C GLU A 194 6.72 12.97 15.04
N LYS A 195 8.00 12.69 15.30
CA LYS A 195 9.12 13.28 14.56
C LYS A 195 9.13 12.85 13.10
N ALA A 196 8.85 11.57 12.82
CA ALA A 196 8.74 11.08 11.45
C ALA A 196 7.60 11.76 10.68
N VAL A 197 6.43 11.92 11.30
CA VAL A 197 5.28 12.59 10.66
C VAL A 197 5.50 14.08 10.49
N GLU A 198 6.14 14.74 11.46
CA GLU A 198 6.52 16.15 11.35
C GLU A 198 7.46 16.39 10.16
N HIS A 199 8.51 15.57 10.02
CA HIS A 199 9.41 15.61 8.87
C HIS A 199 8.66 15.38 7.55
N MET A 200 7.82 14.35 7.46
CA MET A 200 7.06 14.12 6.24
C MET A 200 6.13 15.29 5.89
N ARG A 201 5.56 15.99 6.89
CA ARG A 201 4.70 17.16 6.67
C ARG A 201 5.49 18.41 6.27
N SER A 202 6.74 18.55 6.71
CA SER A 202 7.60 19.65 6.23
C SER A 202 7.96 19.47 4.76
N CYS A 203 8.14 18.23 4.30
CA CYS A 203 8.35 17.90 2.89
C CYS A 203 7.05 17.95 2.06
N ARG A 204 5.94 17.41 2.60
CA ARG A 204 4.65 17.25 1.91
C ARG A 204 3.49 17.68 2.83
N PRO A 205 3.12 18.98 2.86
CA PRO A 205 2.20 19.55 3.86
C PRO A 205 0.78 18.95 3.88
N HIS A 206 0.32 18.35 2.79
CA HIS A 206 -1.03 17.79 2.67
C HIS A 206 -1.17 16.34 3.16
N ILE A 207 -0.15 15.77 3.80
CA ILE A 207 -0.25 14.47 4.48
C ILE A 207 -1.34 14.50 5.55
N LEU A 208 -2.22 13.50 5.50
CA LEU A 208 -3.36 13.37 6.41
C LEU A 208 -3.44 11.93 6.94
N LEU A 209 -3.02 11.77 8.19
CA LEU A 209 -3.08 10.52 8.93
C LEU A 209 -4.23 10.57 9.94
N HIS A 210 -5.11 9.58 9.90
CA HIS A 210 -6.17 9.43 10.88
C HIS A 210 -5.72 8.53 12.04
N THR A 211 -6.57 8.39 13.07
CA THR A 211 -6.28 7.64 14.30
C THR A 211 -5.69 6.25 14.02
N LYS A 212 -6.30 5.46 13.13
CA LYS A 212 -5.81 4.13 12.78
C LYS A 212 -4.38 4.12 12.22
N GLN A 213 -4.00 5.12 11.41
CA GLN A 213 -2.64 5.22 10.89
C GLN A 213 -1.64 5.64 11.97
N TRP A 214 -2.05 6.54 12.87
CA TRP A 214 -1.24 6.89 14.05
C TRP A 214 -1.01 5.68 14.96
N ASP A 215 -2.05 4.91 15.23
CA ASP A 215 -1.96 3.70 16.04
C ASP A 215 -1.04 2.66 15.40
N ALA A 216 -1.10 2.53 14.07
CA ALA A 216 -0.20 1.65 13.33
C ALA A 216 1.26 2.10 13.38
N LEU A 217 1.54 3.41 13.28
CA LEU A 217 2.90 3.95 13.45
C LEU A 217 3.43 3.67 14.85
N ARG A 218 2.63 3.94 15.89
CA ARG A 218 3.01 3.69 17.29
C ARG A 218 3.26 2.21 17.57
N LEU A 219 2.38 1.33 17.06
CA LEU A 219 2.55 -0.11 17.16
C LEU A 219 3.82 -0.58 16.46
N PHE A 220 4.10 -0.04 15.28
CA PHE A 220 5.29 -0.37 14.50
C PHE A 220 6.57 0.08 15.22
N TYR A 221 6.59 1.29 15.76
CA TYR A 221 7.70 1.84 16.54
C TYR A 221 8.03 0.97 17.74
N LYS A 222 7.01 0.61 18.55
CA LYS A 222 7.17 -0.26 19.73
C LYS A 222 7.72 -1.65 19.37
N LYS A 223 7.34 -2.18 18.21
CA LYS A 223 7.77 -3.51 17.75
C LYS A 223 9.18 -3.53 17.18
N ASN A 224 9.54 -2.52 16.39
CA ASN A 224 10.70 -2.59 15.48
C ASN A 224 11.76 -1.50 15.72
N VAL A 225 11.53 -0.52 16.60
CA VAL A 225 12.45 0.61 16.80
C VAL A 225 12.82 0.78 18.27
N GLU A 226 11.84 0.82 19.18
CA GLU A 226 12.09 1.02 20.62
C GLU A 226 12.95 -0.09 21.25
N LYS A 227 12.93 -1.30 20.67
CA LYS A 227 13.61 -2.49 21.17
C LYS A 227 14.88 -2.87 20.39
N SER A 228 15.27 -2.05 19.41
CA SER A 228 16.41 -2.28 18.51
C SER A 228 17.64 -1.52 18.97
#